data_AF-A0A0G2EVU6-F1
#
_entry.id   AF-A0A0G2EVU6-F1
#
_cell.length_a   1.000
_cell.length_b   1.000
_cell.length_c   1.000
_cell.angle_alpha   90.00
_cell.angle_beta   90.00
_cell.angle_gamma   90.00
#
_symmetry.space_group_name_H-M   'P 1'
#
loop_
_entity.id
_entity.type
_entity.pdbx_description
1 polymer ?
#
loop_
_entity_poly.entity_id
_entity_poly.type
_entity_poly.pdbx_seq_one_letter_code
_entity_poly.pdbx_strand_id
1 'polypeptide(L)'
;MSRRLEALTEEGLESGGRRAQKAAVEDAGFSEELKKQLEERIAGANFANQFAQSIAEAGLPASAGRGTRDVAGAQPWTGTESVEDASLRMLDDAVKPMRGQGRSLNPAVRPPSRVDTGMSAASGRGENRGVRLAEAKERTGLYHLQKDGARMSEEEREKLRKEMRERFQPAGRGGPMSVRALEGMANQRIEDAIARGQFKNIPRGQKLERDYNASNPFLDTTEYFMNKIIQKQEIVPPWIEKQQELVTAAARFRSRLRADWKRHAARMLASEGGNLEKQIRKAQAYAEAEKLANPRKKKEEQITAVDADGHLSQITLAGELKVSPANAPEKHSSQPLERVTVKATPMGSIDGSRSSDSPLSDAEEVVEEFLVEDATSSPSATTTTEDHSPSSPSTSSTVIPAPYPFRDPAWVNAERSFLDLSVNSLNALTRSYNLMAPELAKKPYFALDRELAAAFADVASQLPGEIRDRALEPKAKPTGRAAGHGASGIMEKFGTDQEVKIWEDQSEKYGFKQMWRDLFAKKKADQ
;
A
#
# COMPACT_ATOMS: atom_id res chain seq x y z
N MET A 1 -18.43 -0.94 -66.76
CA MET A 1 -17.54 -0.01 -67.48
C MET A 1 -18.00 1.43 -67.28
N SER A 2 -19.27 1.76 -67.60
CA SER A 2 -19.88 3.08 -67.33
C SER A 2 -19.67 3.57 -65.90
N ARG A 3 -20.03 2.77 -64.89
CA ARG A 3 -19.90 3.15 -63.47
C ARG A 3 -18.47 3.43 -62.99
N ARG A 4 -17.46 2.86 -63.66
CA ARG A 4 -16.04 3.13 -63.38
C ARG A 4 -15.57 4.39 -64.09
N LEU A 5 -16.03 4.62 -65.32
CA LEU A 5 -15.76 5.87 -66.04
C LEU A 5 -16.45 7.05 -65.37
N GLU A 6 -17.68 6.86 -64.87
CA GLU A 6 -18.44 7.83 -64.10
C GLU A 6 -17.73 8.19 -62.78
N ALA A 7 -17.26 7.18 -62.03
CA ALA A 7 -16.46 7.40 -60.83
C ALA A 7 -15.13 8.11 -61.12
N LEU A 8 -14.46 7.79 -62.24
CA LEU A 8 -13.22 8.47 -62.66
C LEU A 8 -13.48 9.92 -63.11
N THR A 9 -14.65 10.20 -63.69
CA THR A 9 -15.06 11.58 -64.02
C THR A 9 -15.52 12.35 -62.78
N GLU A 10 -16.16 11.70 -61.81
CA GLU A 10 -16.58 12.27 -60.54
C GLU A 10 -15.36 12.64 -59.68
N GLU A 11 -14.36 11.75 -59.60
CA GLU A 11 -13.08 12.02 -58.93
C GLU A 11 -12.28 13.14 -59.64
N GLY A 12 -12.35 13.20 -60.98
CA GLY A 12 -11.75 14.29 -61.77
C GLY A 12 -12.44 15.65 -61.57
N LEU A 13 -13.77 15.64 -61.35
CA LEU A 13 -14.54 16.84 -61.03
C LEU A 13 -14.29 17.29 -59.59
N GLU A 14 -14.32 16.39 -58.59
CA GLU A 14 -14.07 16.71 -57.18
C GLU A 14 -12.64 17.21 -56.91
N SER A 15 -11.64 16.69 -57.64
CA SER A 15 -10.24 17.11 -57.51
C SER A 15 -9.89 18.39 -58.29
N GLY A 16 -10.73 18.80 -59.24
CA GLY A 16 -10.56 20.03 -60.02
C GLY A 16 -10.91 21.29 -59.21
N GLY A 17 -10.11 22.37 -59.34
CA GLY A 17 -10.43 23.65 -58.71
C GLY A 17 -11.78 24.21 -59.17
N ARG A 18 -12.51 24.91 -58.29
CA ARG A 18 -13.88 25.45 -58.52
C ARG A 18 -14.12 26.16 -59.87
N ARG A 19 -13.09 26.73 -60.49
CA ARG A 19 -13.18 27.37 -61.83
C ARG A 19 -13.22 26.37 -62.99
N ALA A 20 -12.49 25.25 -62.88
CA ALA A 20 -12.51 24.18 -63.87
C ALA A 20 -13.80 23.36 -63.78
N GLN A 21 -14.29 23.12 -62.55
CA GLN A 21 -15.63 22.56 -62.31
C GLN A 21 -16.71 23.41 -62.97
N LYS A 22 -16.69 24.73 -62.76
CA LYS A 22 -17.66 25.65 -63.35
C LYS A 22 -17.58 25.71 -64.88
N ALA A 23 -16.38 25.71 -65.46
CA ALA A 23 -16.20 25.70 -66.92
C ALA A 23 -16.67 24.39 -67.57
N ALA A 24 -16.39 23.23 -66.96
CA ALA A 24 -16.87 21.94 -67.46
C ALA A 24 -18.40 21.77 -67.35
N VAL A 25 -19.00 22.37 -66.31
CA VAL A 25 -20.46 22.44 -66.07
C VAL A 25 -21.13 23.44 -67.03
N GLU A 26 -20.44 24.48 -67.48
CA GLU A 26 -20.96 25.48 -68.43
C GLU A 26 -20.82 25.03 -69.90
N ASP A 27 -19.73 24.33 -70.28
CA ASP A 27 -19.50 23.82 -71.64
C ASP A 27 -20.38 22.59 -71.97
N ALA A 28 -20.71 21.77 -70.97
CA ALA A 28 -21.65 20.66 -71.12
C ALA A 28 -23.06 21.15 -70.74
N GLY A 29 -23.73 21.86 -71.65
CA GLY A 29 -25.10 22.33 -71.44
C GLY A 29 -26.04 21.19 -71.01
N PHE A 30 -26.35 21.13 -69.71
CA PHE A 30 -27.22 20.10 -69.13
C PHE A 30 -28.57 20.10 -69.84
N SER A 31 -29.05 18.93 -70.26
CA SER A 31 -30.41 18.81 -70.78
C SER A 31 -31.41 19.33 -69.73
N GLU A 32 -32.50 19.96 -70.18
CA GLU A 32 -33.52 20.49 -69.27
C GLU A 32 -34.11 19.41 -68.34
N GLU A 33 -34.13 18.16 -68.80
CA GLU A 33 -34.54 17.00 -68.01
C GLU A 33 -33.54 16.68 -66.88
N LEU A 34 -32.24 16.72 -67.16
CA LEU A 34 -31.19 16.50 -66.15
C LEU A 34 -31.16 17.66 -65.15
N LYS A 35 -31.39 18.89 -65.61
CA LYS A 35 -31.54 20.06 -64.74
C LYS A 35 -32.71 19.91 -63.78
N LYS A 36 -33.90 19.50 -64.27
CA LYS A 36 -35.06 19.21 -63.42
C LYS A 36 -34.77 18.09 -62.43
N GLN A 37 -34.14 17.00 -62.86
CA GLN A 37 -33.73 15.90 -61.98
C GLN A 37 -32.74 16.35 -60.89
N LEU A 38 -31.80 17.25 -61.23
CA LEU A 38 -30.88 17.84 -60.25
C LEU A 38 -31.60 18.78 -59.29
N GLU A 39 -32.51 19.62 -59.77
CA GLU A 39 -33.33 20.49 -58.93
C GLU A 39 -34.19 19.66 -57.96
N GLU A 40 -34.82 18.58 -58.43
CA GLU A 40 -35.57 17.63 -57.59
C GLU A 40 -34.65 16.93 -56.58
N ARG A 41 -33.46 16.51 -56.98
CA ARG A 41 -32.49 15.86 -56.09
C ARG A 41 -31.93 16.83 -55.05
N ILE A 42 -31.69 18.08 -55.43
CA ILE A 42 -31.26 19.15 -54.51
C ILE A 42 -32.40 19.50 -53.56
N ALA A 43 -33.63 19.63 -54.05
CA ALA A 43 -34.81 19.87 -53.23
C ALA A 43 -35.04 18.70 -52.25
N GLY A 44 -34.89 17.45 -52.71
CA GLY A 44 -34.97 16.25 -51.88
C GLY A 44 -33.86 16.18 -50.84
N ALA A 45 -32.62 16.52 -51.20
CA ALA A 45 -31.50 16.59 -50.26
C ALA A 45 -31.70 17.71 -49.23
N ASN A 46 -32.18 18.88 -49.66
CA ASN A 46 -32.49 20.00 -48.77
C ASN A 46 -33.63 19.64 -47.81
N PHE A 47 -34.68 18.96 -48.30
CA PHE A 47 -35.76 18.45 -47.47
C PHE A 47 -35.24 17.42 -46.46
N ALA A 48 -34.42 16.46 -46.89
CA ALA A 48 -33.81 15.48 -46.01
C ALA A 48 -32.93 16.13 -44.93
N ASN A 49 -32.21 17.20 -45.26
CA ASN A 49 -31.39 17.95 -44.31
C ASN A 49 -32.23 18.76 -43.31
N GLN A 50 -33.27 19.45 -43.78
CA GLN A 50 -34.16 20.25 -42.93
C GLN A 50 -34.95 19.37 -41.96
N PHE A 51 -35.37 18.18 -42.42
CA PHE A 51 -36.24 17.26 -41.67
C PHE A 51 -35.52 16.01 -41.19
N ALA A 52 -34.19 16.05 -41.07
CA ALA A 52 -33.35 14.91 -40.74
C ALA A 52 -33.80 14.18 -39.47
N GLN A 53 -34.13 14.93 -38.41
CA GLN A 53 -34.63 14.39 -37.14
C GLN A 53 -35.98 13.67 -37.32
N SER A 54 -36.96 14.32 -37.94
CA SER A 54 -38.28 13.71 -38.14
C SER A 54 -38.25 12.48 -39.05
N ILE A 55 -37.35 12.45 -40.04
CA ILE A 55 -37.15 11.28 -40.91
C ILE A 55 -36.49 10.14 -40.12
N ALA A 56 -35.53 10.45 -39.24
CA ALA A 56 -34.91 9.47 -38.36
C ALA A 56 -35.94 8.87 -37.38
N GLU A 57 -36.76 9.71 -36.74
CA GLU A 57 -37.83 9.28 -35.83
C GLU A 57 -38.88 8.41 -36.54
N ALA A 58 -39.32 8.81 -37.74
CA ALA A 58 -40.27 8.05 -38.54
C ALA A 58 -39.70 6.70 -39.04
N GLY A 59 -38.37 6.61 -39.19
CA GLY A 59 -37.67 5.39 -39.61
C GLY A 59 -37.42 4.37 -38.49
N LEU A 60 -37.76 4.68 -37.24
CA LEU A 60 -37.49 3.79 -36.11
C LEU A 60 -38.47 2.61 -36.05
N PRO A 61 -37.99 1.37 -35.95
CA PRO A 61 -38.86 0.23 -35.67
C PRO A 61 -39.40 0.28 -34.24
N ALA A 62 -40.59 -0.26 -34.01
CA ALA A 62 -41.21 -0.30 -32.67
C ALA A 62 -40.36 -1.07 -31.63
N SER A 63 -39.45 -1.96 -32.06
CA SER A 63 -38.51 -2.69 -31.21
C SER A 63 -37.29 -1.88 -30.77
N ALA A 64 -37.08 -0.68 -31.30
CA ALA A 64 -35.94 0.17 -30.93
C ALA A 64 -35.95 0.50 -29.43
N GLY A 65 -34.82 0.30 -28.78
CA GLY A 65 -34.63 0.62 -27.37
C GLY A 65 -34.63 2.13 -27.09
N ARG A 66 -34.75 2.49 -25.81
CA ARG A 66 -34.84 3.89 -25.36
C ARG A 66 -33.68 4.75 -25.88
N GLY A 67 -32.43 4.30 -25.70
CA GLY A 67 -31.27 5.07 -26.18
C GLY A 67 -31.25 5.30 -27.70
N THR A 68 -31.73 4.35 -28.51
CA THR A 68 -31.83 4.54 -29.96
C THR A 68 -32.89 5.56 -30.34
N ARG A 69 -34.01 5.60 -29.59
CA ARG A 69 -35.06 6.62 -29.76
C ARG A 69 -34.57 7.99 -29.34
N ASP A 70 -33.86 8.06 -28.21
CA ASP A 70 -33.30 9.32 -27.68
C ASP A 70 -32.26 9.91 -28.65
N VAL A 71 -31.40 9.07 -29.26
CA VAL A 71 -30.42 9.52 -30.28
C VAL A 71 -31.10 9.97 -31.56
N ALA A 72 -32.14 9.28 -32.02
CA ALA A 72 -32.86 9.64 -33.24
C ALA A 72 -33.69 10.93 -33.10
N GLY A 73 -34.18 11.22 -31.89
CA GLY A 73 -34.86 12.48 -31.56
C GLY A 73 -33.92 13.59 -31.06
N ALA A 74 -32.61 13.36 -31.06
CA ALA A 74 -31.65 14.38 -30.65
C ALA A 74 -31.56 15.50 -31.70
N GLN A 75 -31.33 16.72 -31.24
CA GLN A 75 -31.09 17.84 -32.14
C GLN A 75 -29.78 17.63 -32.91
N PRO A 76 -29.73 17.98 -34.22
CA PRO A 76 -28.50 17.90 -34.99
C PRO A 76 -27.44 18.86 -34.43
N TRP A 77 -26.18 18.44 -34.46
CA TRP A 77 -25.06 19.22 -33.94
C TRP A 77 -24.87 20.53 -34.72
N THR A 78 -24.98 21.67 -34.04
CA THR A 78 -24.87 23.02 -34.62
C THR A 78 -23.50 23.67 -34.42
N GLY A 79 -22.54 22.95 -33.82
CA GLY A 79 -21.20 23.47 -33.48
C GLY A 79 -21.05 23.86 -32.00
N THR A 80 -22.17 24.01 -31.29
CA THR A 80 -22.21 24.28 -29.84
C THR A 80 -23.11 23.25 -29.17
N GLU A 81 -22.66 22.67 -28.06
CA GLU A 81 -23.49 21.77 -27.25
C GLU A 81 -24.57 22.56 -26.49
N SER A 82 -25.74 21.94 -26.28
CA SER A 82 -26.77 22.51 -25.42
C SER A 82 -26.38 22.34 -23.94
N VAL A 83 -26.92 23.18 -23.06
CA VAL A 83 -26.67 23.08 -21.61
C VAL A 83 -27.15 21.73 -21.05
N GLU A 84 -28.25 21.21 -21.60
CA GLU A 84 -28.83 19.92 -21.21
C GLU A 84 -27.89 18.77 -21.54
N ASP A 85 -27.36 18.75 -22.76
CA ASP A 85 -26.44 17.71 -23.23
C ASP A 85 -25.08 17.79 -22.51
N ALA A 86 -24.59 19.01 -22.26
CA ALA A 86 -23.40 19.24 -21.44
C ALA A 86 -23.59 18.71 -20.00
N SER A 87 -24.76 18.96 -19.39
CA SER A 87 -25.08 18.47 -18.04
C SER A 87 -25.22 16.95 -17.99
N LEU A 88 -25.82 16.34 -19.01
CA LEU A 88 -25.98 14.89 -19.13
C LEU A 88 -24.61 14.21 -19.29
N ARG A 89 -23.73 14.79 -20.11
CA ARG A 89 -22.34 14.35 -20.22
C ARG A 89 -21.62 14.43 -18.88
N MET A 90 -21.76 15.53 -18.13
CA MET A 90 -21.13 15.66 -16.81
C MET A 90 -21.63 14.60 -15.81
N LEU A 91 -22.91 14.24 -15.89
CA LEU A 91 -23.51 13.18 -15.06
C LEU A 91 -23.01 11.79 -15.47
N ASP A 92 -22.92 11.52 -16.77
CA ASP A 92 -22.41 10.25 -17.30
C ASP A 92 -20.91 10.08 -17.01
N ASP A 93 -20.12 11.15 -17.16
CA ASP A 93 -18.69 11.17 -16.83
C ASP A 93 -18.44 11.01 -15.31
N ALA A 94 -19.37 11.46 -14.46
CA ALA A 94 -19.30 11.26 -13.01
C ALA A 94 -19.49 9.78 -12.61
N VAL A 95 -20.22 9.01 -13.41
CA VAL A 95 -20.41 7.58 -13.18
C VAL A 95 -19.33 6.79 -13.91
N LYS A 96 -18.35 6.28 -13.15
CA LYS A 96 -17.34 5.37 -13.70
C LYS A 96 -18.05 4.12 -14.28
N PRO A 97 -17.97 3.83 -15.60
CA PRO A 97 -18.56 2.61 -16.12
C PRO A 97 -17.88 1.41 -15.46
N MET A 98 -18.69 0.44 -15.01
CA MET A 98 -18.23 -0.81 -14.41
C MET A 98 -17.17 -1.44 -15.32
N ARG A 99 -15.96 -1.62 -14.80
CA ARG A 99 -14.85 -2.20 -15.55
C ARG A 99 -15.01 -3.72 -15.58
N GLY A 100 -15.96 -4.22 -16.36
CA GLY A 100 -16.25 -5.65 -16.45
C GLY A 100 -17.26 -6.02 -17.55
N GLN A 101 -16.77 -6.84 -18.50
CA GLN A 101 -17.51 -7.50 -19.59
C GLN A 101 -18.15 -6.59 -20.65
N GLY A 102 -17.32 -6.12 -21.58
CA GLY A 102 -17.85 -5.47 -22.79
C GLY A 102 -16.83 -4.66 -23.56
N ARG A 103 -15.60 -5.15 -23.72
CA ARG A 103 -14.80 -4.67 -24.86
C ARG A 103 -15.53 -5.21 -26.10
N SER A 104 -16.31 -4.37 -26.76
CA SER A 104 -16.79 -4.59 -28.11
C SER A 104 -15.56 -4.73 -29.01
N LEU A 105 -15.05 -5.95 -29.10
CA LEU A 105 -14.14 -6.35 -30.15
C LEU A 105 -14.85 -6.14 -31.48
N ASN A 106 -14.09 -5.62 -32.44
CA ASN A 106 -14.47 -5.46 -33.84
C ASN A 106 -15.42 -6.58 -34.32
N PRO A 107 -16.46 -6.29 -35.14
CA PRO A 107 -17.43 -7.27 -35.64
C PRO A 107 -16.85 -8.49 -36.38
N ALA A 108 -15.55 -8.48 -36.68
CA ALA A 108 -14.84 -9.54 -37.38
C ALA A 108 -14.28 -10.67 -36.46
N VAL A 109 -14.26 -10.50 -35.13
CA VAL A 109 -13.67 -11.52 -34.22
C VAL A 109 -14.77 -12.22 -33.43
N ARG A 110 -15.16 -13.42 -33.88
CA ARG A 110 -16.07 -14.29 -33.11
C ARG A 110 -15.35 -14.83 -31.87
N PRO A 111 -15.94 -14.80 -30.67
CA PRO A 111 -15.36 -15.45 -29.51
C PRO A 111 -15.35 -16.98 -29.69
N PRO A 112 -14.35 -17.71 -29.16
CA PRO A 112 -14.27 -19.17 -29.28
C PRO A 112 -15.46 -19.84 -28.57
N SER A 113 -16.10 -20.78 -29.24
CA SER A 113 -17.32 -21.47 -28.77
C SER A 113 -17.08 -22.53 -27.70
N ARG A 114 -15.83 -22.84 -27.37
CA ARG A 114 -15.45 -23.78 -26.31
C ARG A 114 -14.24 -23.24 -25.55
N VAL A 115 -14.41 -23.09 -24.25
CA VAL A 115 -13.31 -22.88 -23.30
C VAL A 115 -12.77 -24.27 -22.99
N ASP A 116 -11.52 -24.52 -23.38
CA ASP A 116 -10.84 -25.78 -23.13
C ASP A 116 -10.51 -25.87 -21.63
N THR A 117 -11.37 -26.51 -20.83
CA THR A 117 -11.17 -26.68 -19.38
C THR A 117 -10.16 -27.80 -19.05
N GLY A 118 -9.24 -28.10 -19.97
CA GLY A 118 -8.16 -29.07 -19.75
C GLY A 118 -8.61 -30.52 -19.56
N MET A 119 -9.88 -30.86 -19.80
CA MET A 119 -10.38 -32.23 -19.74
C MET A 119 -10.62 -32.76 -21.15
N SER A 120 -9.75 -33.66 -21.60
CA SER A 120 -9.82 -34.20 -22.96
C SER A 120 -11.06 -35.06 -23.17
N ALA A 121 -11.65 -34.96 -24.36
CA ALA A 121 -12.84 -35.70 -24.79
C ALA A 121 -12.68 -37.23 -24.74
N ALA A 122 -11.48 -37.75 -24.50
CA ALA A 122 -11.21 -39.18 -24.29
C ALA A 122 -11.76 -39.71 -22.95
N SER A 123 -11.96 -38.86 -21.93
CA SER A 123 -12.65 -39.24 -20.69
C SER A 123 -14.18 -39.37 -20.84
N GLY A 124 -14.75 -38.93 -21.98
CA GLY A 124 -16.18 -38.96 -22.25
C GLY A 124 -16.69 -40.26 -22.90
N ARG A 125 -15.81 -41.20 -23.26
CA ARG A 125 -16.18 -42.50 -23.86
C ARG A 125 -16.02 -43.70 -22.92
N GLY A 126 -15.80 -43.45 -21.63
CA GLY A 126 -15.84 -44.47 -20.59
C GLY A 126 -17.12 -44.33 -19.78
N GLU A 127 -18.24 -44.80 -20.32
CA GLU A 127 -19.51 -45.13 -19.65
C GLU A 127 -19.64 -44.55 -18.23
N ASN A 128 -20.33 -43.41 -18.14
CA ASN A 128 -20.52 -42.60 -16.93
C ASN A 128 -20.39 -43.41 -15.63
N ARG A 129 -19.29 -43.21 -14.88
CA ARG A 129 -19.07 -43.87 -13.58
C ARG A 129 -20.31 -43.74 -12.68
N GLY A 130 -21.01 -42.61 -12.76
CA GLY A 130 -22.28 -42.37 -12.08
C GLY A 130 -23.43 -43.28 -12.54
N VAL A 131 -23.57 -43.55 -13.84
CA VAL A 131 -24.61 -44.46 -14.37
C VAL A 131 -24.28 -45.90 -14.01
N ARG A 132 -23.00 -46.32 -14.10
CA ARG A 132 -22.57 -47.66 -13.65
C ARG A 132 -22.79 -47.86 -12.15
N LEU A 133 -22.52 -46.86 -11.32
CA LEU A 133 -22.80 -46.90 -9.89
C LEU A 133 -24.30 -46.92 -9.59
N ALA A 134 -25.11 -46.16 -10.32
CA ALA A 134 -26.56 -46.18 -10.17
C ALA A 134 -27.13 -47.56 -10.53
N GLU A 135 -26.73 -48.10 -11.68
CA GLU A 135 -27.20 -49.40 -12.17
C GLU A 135 -26.70 -50.57 -11.29
N ALA A 136 -25.48 -50.49 -10.77
CA ALA A 136 -24.97 -51.46 -9.79
C ALA A 136 -25.79 -51.43 -8.49
N LYS A 137 -26.13 -50.24 -7.98
CA LYS A 137 -26.97 -50.10 -6.80
C LYS A 137 -28.38 -50.64 -7.05
N GLU A 138 -28.98 -50.36 -8.21
CA GLU A 138 -30.28 -50.91 -8.60
C GLU A 138 -30.26 -52.44 -8.70
N ARG A 139 -29.24 -53.03 -9.33
CA ARG A 139 -29.07 -54.49 -9.39
C ARG A 139 -28.85 -55.13 -8.02
N THR A 140 -28.08 -54.47 -7.12
CA THR A 140 -27.91 -54.97 -5.74
C THR A 140 -29.20 -54.90 -4.94
N GLY A 141 -30.03 -53.86 -5.14
CA GLY A 141 -31.32 -53.72 -4.50
C GLY A 141 -32.32 -54.79 -4.95
N LEU A 142 -32.35 -55.09 -6.26
CA LEU A 142 -33.19 -56.16 -6.81
C LEU A 142 -32.78 -57.55 -6.28
N TYR A 143 -31.48 -57.81 -6.15
CA TYR A 143 -30.97 -59.09 -5.63
C TYR A 143 -31.27 -59.27 -4.14
N HIS A 144 -31.15 -58.21 -3.33
CA HIS A 144 -31.55 -58.21 -1.93
C HIS A 144 -33.06 -58.47 -1.77
N LEU A 145 -33.89 -57.78 -2.55
CA LEU A 145 -35.35 -57.95 -2.48
C LEU A 145 -35.78 -59.37 -2.89
N GLN A 146 -35.09 -59.99 -3.86
CA GLN A 146 -35.38 -61.36 -4.30
C GLN A 146 -34.91 -62.42 -3.30
N LYS A 147 -33.76 -62.21 -2.65
CA LYS A 147 -33.19 -63.12 -1.64
C LYS A 147 -33.95 -63.04 -0.31
N ASP A 148 -34.22 -61.84 0.16
CA ASP A 148 -34.84 -61.59 1.47
C ASP A 148 -36.37 -61.73 1.35
N GLY A 149 -36.97 -61.32 0.23
CA GLY A 149 -38.40 -61.47 -0.03
C GLY A 149 -38.89 -62.91 0.10
N ALA A 150 -38.10 -63.92 -0.29
CA ALA A 150 -38.50 -65.31 -0.14
C ALA A 150 -38.54 -65.83 1.31
N ARG A 151 -37.96 -65.11 2.28
CA ARG A 151 -37.81 -65.53 3.69
C ARG A 151 -38.62 -64.71 4.71
N MET A 152 -39.26 -63.63 4.30
CA MET A 152 -40.00 -62.75 5.22
C MET A 152 -41.47 -63.15 5.38
N SER A 153 -41.97 -63.07 6.61
CA SER A 153 -43.38 -63.27 6.95
C SER A 153 -44.28 -62.20 6.30
N GLU A 154 -45.57 -62.50 6.14
CA GLU A 154 -46.52 -61.63 5.44
C GLU A 154 -46.68 -60.26 6.14
N GLU A 155 -46.61 -60.24 7.48
CA GLU A 155 -46.70 -59.03 8.31
C GLU A 155 -45.47 -58.11 8.17
N GLU A 156 -44.27 -58.69 8.04
CA GLU A 156 -43.04 -57.91 7.84
C GLU A 156 -42.96 -57.39 6.41
N ARG A 157 -43.46 -58.15 5.44
CA ARG A 157 -43.64 -57.68 4.05
C ARG A 157 -44.63 -56.53 3.97
N GLU A 158 -45.67 -56.53 4.78
CA GLU A 158 -46.63 -55.42 4.84
C GLU A 158 -46.05 -54.19 5.52
N LYS A 159 -45.26 -54.32 6.58
CA LYS A 159 -44.52 -53.20 7.18
C LYS A 159 -43.53 -52.60 6.19
N LEU A 160 -42.77 -53.43 5.47
CA LEU A 160 -41.87 -52.98 4.41
C LEU A 160 -42.64 -52.32 3.25
N ARG A 161 -43.78 -52.89 2.86
CA ARG A 161 -44.67 -52.32 1.83
C ARG A 161 -45.29 -51.01 2.31
N LYS A 162 -45.59 -50.86 3.60
CA LYS A 162 -46.09 -49.64 4.23
C LYS A 162 -45.01 -48.58 4.31
N GLU A 163 -43.80 -48.93 4.73
CA GLU A 163 -42.63 -48.02 4.74
C GLU A 163 -42.24 -47.58 3.31
N MET A 164 -42.25 -48.51 2.35
CA MET A 164 -42.03 -48.17 0.94
C MET A 164 -43.18 -47.32 0.39
N ARG A 165 -44.43 -47.63 0.72
CA ARG A 165 -45.60 -46.82 0.36
C ARG A 165 -45.57 -45.45 1.02
N GLU A 166 -45.05 -45.29 2.23
CA GLU A 166 -44.86 -43.99 2.90
C GLU A 166 -43.72 -43.19 2.26
N ARG A 167 -42.65 -43.86 1.81
CA ARG A 167 -41.56 -43.24 1.03
C ARG A 167 -41.97 -42.82 -0.39
N PHE A 168 -42.86 -43.57 -1.03
CA PHE A 168 -43.32 -43.34 -2.41
C PHE A 168 -44.72 -42.72 -2.51
N GLN A 169 -45.38 -42.42 -1.38
CA GLN A 169 -46.55 -41.55 -1.36
C GLN A 169 -46.15 -40.18 -1.96
N PRO A 170 -47.05 -39.50 -2.67
CA PRO A 170 -46.75 -38.22 -3.33
C PRO A 170 -46.30 -37.11 -2.36
N ALA A 171 -46.44 -37.33 -1.04
CA ALA A 171 -45.92 -36.46 0.01
C ALA A 171 -44.44 -36.70 0.39
N GLY A 172 -43.80 -37.79 -0.08
CA GLY A 172 -42.43 -38.17 0.25
C GLY A 172 -41.44 -38.14 -0.92
N ARG A 173 -41.91 -37.96 -2.16
CA ARG A 173 -41.04 -37.76 -3.32
C ARG A 173 -40.62 -36.29 -3.34
N GLY A 174 -39.32 -36.01 -3.24
CA GLY A 174 -38.73 -34.66 -3.17
C GLY A 174 -38.97 -33.76 -4.38
N GLY A 175 -40.23 -33.41 -4.64
CA GLY A 175 -40.64 -32.23 -5.40
C GLY A 175 -40.91 -31.05 -4.45
N PRO A 176 -41.24 -29.85 -4.96
CA PRO A 176 -41.46 -28.67 -4.15
C PRO A 176 -42.63 -28.90 -3.19
N MET A 177 -42.30 -29.17 -1.92
CA MET A 177 -43.26 -29.41 -0.86
C MET A 177 -44.10 -28.15 -0.65
N SER A 178 -45.43 -28.25 -0.78
CA SER A 178 -46.29 -27.13 -0.42
C SER A 178 -46.04 -26.75 1.04
N VAL A 179 -46.00 -25.44 1.33
CA VAL A 179 -45.67 -24.92 2.68
C VAL A 179 -46.55 -25.55 3.76
N ARG A 180 -47.83 -25.84 3.44
CA ARG A 180 -48.78 -26.55 4.30
C ARG A 180 -48.41 -28.01 4.59
N ALA A 181 -47.85 -28.73 3.62
CA ALA A 181 -47.40 -30.12 3.83
C ALA A 181 -46.15 -30.17 4.72
N LEU A 182 -45.24 -29.20 4.56
CA LEU A 182 -44.11 -29.02 5.47
C LEU A 182 -44.55 -28.64 6.87
N GLU A 183 -45.54 -27.76 6.99
CA GLU A 183 -46.12 -27.33 8.27
C GLU A 183 -46.78 -28.49 9.01
N GLY A 184 -47.58 -29.33 8.33
CA GLY A 184 -48.16 -30.52 8.94
C GLY A 184 -47.12 -31.55 9.41
N MET A 185 -46.08 -31.77 8.60
CA MET A 185 -44.98 -32.67 8.97
C MET A 185 -44.11 -32.10 10.11
N ALA A 186 -43.90 -30.78 10.10
CA ALA A 186 -43.20 -30.07 11.16
C ALA A 186 -43.98 -30.15 12.47
N ASN A 187 -45.28 -29.88 12.45
CA ASN A 187 -46.14 -29.96 13.63
C ASN A 187 -46.17 -31.37 14.22
N GLN A 188 -46.33 -32.42 13.40
CA GLN A 188 -46.25 -33.80 13.88
C GLN A 188 -44.89 -34.11 14.52
N ARG A 189 -43.78 -33.68 13.90
CA ARG A 189 -42.44 -33.88 14.48
C ARG A 189 -42.22 -33.07 15.76
N ILE A 190 -42.79 -31.87 15.85
CA ILE A 190 -42.72 -31.00 17.03
C ILE A 190 -43.51 -31.64 18.17
N GLU A 191 -44.74 -32.09 17.93
CA GLU A 191 -45.57 -32.79 18.92
C GLU A 191 -44.90 -34.07 19.44
N ASP A 192 -44.34 -34.86 18.54
CA ASP A 192 -43.56 -36.06 18.87
C ASP A 192 -42.32 -35.74 19.75
N ALA A 193 -41.63 -34.64 19.45
CA ALA A 193 -40.47 -34.18 20.23
C ALA A 193 -40.88 -33.54 21.58
N ILE A 194 -42.05 -32.89 21.65
CA ILE A 194 -42.67 -32.41 22.90
C ILE A 194 -43.05 -33.60 23.78
N ALA A 195 -43.66 -34.63 23.20
CA ALA A 195 -44.03 -35.86 23.90
C ALA A 195 -42.80 -36.58 24.47
N ARG A 196 -41.68 -36.58 23.74
CA ARG A 196 -40.37 -37.08 24.21
C ARG A 196 -39.68 -36.16 25.23
N GLY A 197 -40.28 -35.00 25.55
CA GLY A 197 -39.76 -34.06 26.55
C GLY A 197 -38.51 -33.29 26.11
N GLN A 198 -38.14 -33.34 24.82
CA GLN A 198 -36.91 -32.72 24.30
C GLN A 198 -36.91 -31.19 24.41
N PHE A 199 -38.09 -30.55 24.50
CA PHE A 199 -38.22 -29.10 24.66
C PHE A 199 -38.07 -28.58 26.10
N LYS A 200 -38.01 -29.47 27.11
CA LYS A 200 -38.02 -29.05 28.53
C LYS A 200 -36.68 -28.45 29.00
N ASN A 201 -35.55 -28.92 28.45
CA ASN A 201 -34.19 -28.50 28.86
C ASN A 201 -33.37 -27.97 27.69
N ILE A 202 -33.99 -27.21 26.78
CA ILE A 202 -33.23 -26.54 25.73
C ILE A 202 -32.49 -25.35 26.36
N PRO A 203 -31.15 -25.23 26.19
CA PRO A 203 -30.44 -24.03 26.60
C PRO A 203 -31.02 -22.84 25.82
N ARG A 204 -31.71 -21.94 26.54
CA ARG A 204 -32.31 -20.74 25.96
C ARG A 204 -31.21 -19.76 25.53
N GLY A 205 -30.82 -19.85 24.26
CA GLY A 205 -29.89 -18.91 23.61
C GLY A 205 -28.49 -18.89 24.21
N GLN A 206 -27.57 -18.22 23.50
CA GLN A 206 -26.30 -17.83 24.11
C GLN A 206 -26.56 -16.64 25.04
N LYS A 207 -25.97 -16.66 26.24
CA LYS A 207 -25.99 -15.49 27.13
C LYS A 207 -25.27 -14.36 26.38
N LEU A 208 -26.00 -13.30 26.04
CA LEU A 208 -25.39 -12.10 25.48
C LEU A 208 -24.44 -11.54 26.53
N GLU A 209 -23.15 -11.45 26.22
CA GLU A 209 -22.19 -10.78 27.07
C GLU A 209 -22.64 -9.33 27.21
N ARG A 210 -23.09 -8.96 28.41
CA ARG A 210 -23.47 -7.59 28.72
C ARG A 210 -22.19 -6.79 28.79
N ASP A 211 -22.02 -5.88 27.85
CA ASP A 211 -20.93 -4.93 27.89
C ASP A 211 -21.07 -4.02 29.12
N TYR A 212 -20.31 -4.29 30.18
CA TYR A 212 -20.31 -3.48 31.41
C TYR A 212 -19.92 -2.02 31.14
N ASN A 213 -19.09 -1.78 30.12
CA ASN A 213 -18.68 -0.44 29.70
C ASN A 213 -19.80 0.35 29.00
N ALA A 214 -20.81 -0.32 28.43
CA ALA A 214 -21.96 0.36 27.81
C ALA A 214 -22.91 0.97 28.86
N SER A 215 -22.80 0.55 30.12
CA SER A 215 -23.54 1.14 31.26
C SER A 215 -22.74 2.16 32.05
N ASN A 216 -21.51 2.50 31.63
CA ASN A 216 -20.71 3.51 32.31
C ASN A 216 -21.28 4.92 32.07
N PRO A 217 -21.73 5.66 33.11
CA PRO A 217 -22.29 7.01 32.95
C PRO A 217 -21.27 8.06 32.47
N PHE A 218 -19.97 7.78 32.58
CA PHE A 218 -18.89 8.69 32.21
C PHE A 218 -18.40 8.53 30.77
N LEU A 219 -18.90 7.51 30.05
CA LEU A 219 -18.62 7.33 28.63
C LEU A 219 -19.88 7.66 27.86
N ASP A 220 -19.79 8.58 26.89
CA ASP A 220 -20.92 8.77 26.00
C ASP A 220 -21.15 7.49 25.20
N THR A 221 -22.40 7.03 25.18
CA THR A 221 -22.82 5.82 24.46
C THR A 221 -22.40 5.88 22.99
N THR A 222 -22.45 7.07 22.38
CA THR A 222 -22.04 7.32 21.00
C THR A 222 -20.55 7.04 20.77
N GLU A 223 -19.67 7.62 21.60
CA GLU A 223 -18.22 7.42 21.52
C GLU A 223 -17.83 5.98 21.79
N TYR A 224 -18.47 5.36 22.80
CA TYR A 224 -18.27 3.96 23.12
C TYR A 224 -18.63 3.06 21.93
N PHE A 225 -19.81 3.22 21.34
CA PHE A 225 -20.23 2.43 20.19
C PHE A 225 -19.39 2.73 18.96
N MET A 226 -19.01 3.98 18.71
CA MET A 226 -18.11 4.35 17.62
C MET A 226 -16.75 3.64 17.76
N ASN A 227 -16.10 3.75 18.92
CA ASN A 227 -14.82 3.07 19.17
C ASN A 227 -14.96 1.54 19.08
N LYS A 228 -16.08 0.99 19.54
CA LYS A 228 -16.38 -0.43 19.43
C LYS A 228 -16.62 -0.88 17.99
N ILE A 229 -17.26 -0.07 17.17
CA ILE A 229 -17.46 -0.33 15.74
C ILE A 229 -16.11 -0.29 15.03
N ILE A 230 -15.27 0.71 15.32
CA ILE A 230 -13.90 0.83 14.80
C ILE A 230 -13.08 -0.43 15.15
N GLN A 231 -13.12 -0.87 16.41
CA GLN A 231 -12.44 -2.09 16.85
C GLN A 231 -12.99 -3.36 16.19
N LYS A 232 -14.32 -3.51 16.11
CA LYS A 232 -14.97 -4.69 15.52
C LYS A 232 -14.76 -4.82 14.03
N GLN A 233 -14.69 -3.69 13.33
CA GLN A 233 -14.49 -3.66 11.88
C GLN A 233 -13.00 -3.67 11.50
N GLU A 234 -12.09 -3.70 12.48
CA GLU A 234 -10.64 -3.58 12.29
C GLU A 234 -10.25 -2.37 11.43
N ILE A 235 -11.08 -1.32 11.45
CA ILE A 235 -10.87 -0.12 10.63
C ILE A 235 -9.92 0.79 11.39
N VAL A 236 -8.76 1.02 10.81
CA VAL A 236 -7.78 1.95 11.33
C VAL A 236 -8.11 3.34 10.77
N PRO A 237 -8.24 4.39 11.60
CA PRO A 237 -8.40 5.76 11.11
C PRO A 237 -7.41 6.09 9.98
N PRO A 238 -7.82 6.76 8.89
CA PRO A 238 -6.98 6.95 7.71
C PRO A 238 -5.60 7.57 8.00
N TRP A 239 -5.52 8.46 8.98
CA TRP A 239 -4.25 9.08 9.39
C TRP A 239 -3.30 8.09 10.09
N ILE A 240 -3.82 7.06 10.77
CA ILE A 240 -3.01 6.00 11.39
C ILE A 240 -2.45 5.06 10.33
N GLU A 241 -3.21 4.74 9.27
CA GLU A 241 -2.67 4.00 8.12
C GLU A 241 -1.50 4.77 7.48
N LYS A 242 -1.67 6.07 7.26
CA LYS A 242 -0.60 6.96 6.79
C LYS A 242 0.55 7.06 7.77
N GLN A 243 0.28 6.98 9.07
CA GLN A 243 1.33 6.92 10.09
C GLN A 243 2.17 5.65 9.92
N GLN A 244 1.53 4.49 9.75
CA GLN A 244 2.24 3.23 9.56
C GLN A 244 3.04 3.25 8.26
N GLU A 245 2.48 3.79 7.18
CA GLU A 245 3.19 3.99 5.91
C GLU A 245 4.43 4.88 6.10
N LEU A 246 4.30 6.02 6.78
CA LEU A 246 5.41 6.93 7.06
C LEU A 246 6.47 6.28 7.93
N VAL A 247 6.08 5.59 9.00
CA VAL A 247 7.01 4.93 9.93
C VAL A 247 7.77 3.80 9.22
N THR A 248 7.07 2.98 8.43
CA THR A 248 7.71 1.89 7.66
C THR A 248 8.62 2.44 6.57
N ALA A 249 8.22 3.48 5.83
CA ALA A 249 9.05 4.13 4.83
C ALA A 249 10.30 4.77 5.46
N ALA A 250 10.15 5.49 6.56
CA ALA A 250 11.27 6.09 7.29
C ALA A 250 12.21 5.01 7.87
N ALA A 251 11.68 3.91 8.39
CA ALA A 251 12.49 2.80 8.89
C ALA A 251 13.31 2.14 7.76
N ARG A 252 12.71 1.93 6.58
CA ARG A 252 13.39 1.41 5.38
C ARG A 252 14.47 2.36 4.89
N PHE A 253 14.19 3.66 4.83
CA PHE A 253 15.18 4.67 4.47
C PHE A 253 16.38 4.66 5.43
N ARG A 254 16.12 4.70 6.74
CA ARG A 254 17.17 4.70 7.77
C ARG A 254 17.94 3.39 7.84
N SER A 255 17.31 2.24 7.60
CA SER A 255 18.02 0.95 7.58
C SER A 255 18.95 0.86 6.38
N ARG A 256 18.49 1.31 5.20
CA ARG A 256 19.32 1.40 4.00
C ARG A 256 20.48 2.35 4.20
N LEU A 257 20.22 3.58 4.64
CA LEU A 257 21.25 4.60 4.87
C LEU A 257 22.34 4.09 5.83
N ARG A 258 21.93 3.45 6.95
CA ARG A 258 22.89 2.86 7.89
C ARG A 258 23.66 1.70 7.28
N ALA A 259 23.02 0.82 6.50
CA ALA A 259 23.69 -0.32 5.88
C ALA A 259 24.71 0.13 4.82
N ASP A 260 24.32 1.08 3.96
CA ASP A 260 25.18 1.61 2.89
C ASP A 260 26.39 2.33 3.48
N TRP A 261 26.18 3.20 4.47
CA TRP A 261 27.27 3.86 5.20
C TRP A 261 28.17 2.87 5.95
N LYS A 262 27.59 1.92 6.69
CA LYS A 262 28.34 0.90 7.44
C LYS A 262 29.26 0.08 6.52
N ARG A 263 28.75 -0.33 5.34
CA ARG A 263 29.53 -1.07 4.34
C ARG A 263 30.65 -0.23 3.75
N HIS A 264 30.40 1.05 3.47
CA HIS A 264 31.39 1.99 2.94
C HIS A 264 32.49 2.26 3.97
N ALA A 265 32.11 2.65 5.18
CA ALA A 265 33.03 2.96 6.27
C ALA A 265 33.91 1.75 6.65
N ALA A 266 33.33 0.55 6.74
CA ALA A 266 34.09 -0.67 6.99
C ALA A 266 35.06 -0.99 5.83
N ARG A 267 34.67 -0.75 4.57
CA ARG A 267 35.59 -0.92 3.41
C ARG A 267 36.74 0.07 3.45
N MET A 268 36.46 1.34 3.74
CA MET A 268 37.48 2.40 3.79
C MET A 268 38.52 2.10 4.88
N LEU A 269 38.07 1.74 6.09
CA LEU A 269 38.98 1.42 7.19
C LEU A 269 39.76 0.12 6.96
N ALA A 270 39.17 -0.86 6.27
CA ALA A 270 39.89 -2.06 5.86
C ALA A 270 40.92 -1.79 4.74
N SER A 271 40.60 -0.89 3.79
CA SER A 271 41.46 -0.55 2.66
C SER A 271 42.71 0.25 3.05
N GLU A 272 42.68 0.93 4.20
CA GLU A 272 43.81 1.69 4.72
C GLU A 272 44.98 0.80 5.21
N GLY A 273 44.75 -0.52 5.27
CA GLY A 273 45.75 -1.52 5.63
C GLY A 273 45.96 -1.68 7.15
N GLY A 274 46.94 -2.51 7.53
CA GLY A 274 47.30 -2.76 8.93
C GLY A 274 46.75 -4.05 9.54
N ASN A 275 47.13 -4.31 10.81
CA ASN A 275 46.61 -5.44 11.59
C ASN A 275 45.13 -5.19 11.96
N LEU A 276 44.35 -6.27 12.08
CA LEU A 276 42.94 -6.24 12.48
C LEU A 276 42.73 -5.46 13.79
N GLU A 277 43.57 -5.68 14.79
CA GLU A 277 43.50 -4.97 16.08
C GLU A 277 43.70 -3.46 15.93
N LYS A 278 44.57 -3.02 15.01
CA LYS A 278 44.77 -1.60 14.72
C LYS A 278 43.55 -1.00 14.05
N GLN A 279 42.91 -1.73 13.13
CA GLN A 279 41.68 -1.29 12.47
C GLN A 279 40.52 -1.17 13.47
N ILE A 280 40.38 -2.15 14.38
CA ILE A 280 39.37 -2.12 15.46
C ILE A 280 39.63 -0.94 16.40
N ARG A 281 40.88 -0.72 16.84
CA ARG A 281 41.23 0.41 17.73
C ARG A 281 40.98 1.76 17.05
N LYS A 282 41.25 1.88 15.76
CA LYS A 282 40.96 3.08 14.97
C LYS A 282 39.45 3.32 14.84
N ALA A 283 38.69 2.27 14.58
CA ALA A 283 37.23 2.31 14.56
C ALA A 283 36.65 2.75 15.91
N GLN A 284 37.21 2.26 17.02
CA GLN A 284 36.83 2.68 18.37
C GLN A 284 37.15 4.16 18.62
N ALA A 285 38.34 4.63 18.23
CA ALA A 285 38.73 6.04 18.35
C ALA A 285 37.79 6.97 17.56
N TYR A 286 37.37 6.59 16.36
CA TYR A 286 36.36 7.33 15.59
C TYR A 286 34.97 7.25 16.22
N ALA A 287 34.60 6.12 16.82
CA ALA A 287 33.34 5.99 17.54
C ALA A 287 33.25 6.92 18.75
N GLU A 288 34.36 7.10 19.46
CA GLU A 288 34.48 8.05 20.57
C GLU A 288 34.45 9.50 20.07
N ALA A 289 35.16 9.81 18.99
CA ALA A 289 35.10 11.13 18.36
C ALA A 289 33.67 11.51 17.91
N GLU A 290 32.92 10.58 17.32
CA GLU A 290 31.51 10.82 16.94
C GLU A 290 30.59 10.95 18.16
N LYS A 291 30.84 10.25 19.27
CA LYS A 291 30.07 10.46 20.51
C LYS A 291 30.25 11.86 21.07
N LEU A 292 31.45 12.43 20.94
CA LEU A 292 31.75 13.80 21.36
C LEU A 292 31.13 14.83 20.40
N ALA A 293 31.27 14.61 19.09
CA ALA A 293 30.77 15.53 18.06
C ALA A 293 29.23 15.48 17.92
N ASN A 294 28.60 14.32 18.13
CA ASN A 294 27.16 14.12 18.02
C ASN A 294 26.63 13.27 19.20
N PRO A 295 26.35 13.89 20.35
CA PRO A 295 25.85 13.18 21.51
C PRO A 295 24.45 12.61 21.24
N ARG A 296 24.28 11.30 21.50
CA ARG A 296 22.98 10.64 21.35
C ARG A 296 22.04 11.12 22.45
N LYS A 297 20.88 11.66 22.07
CA LYS A 297 19.80 11.96 23.02
C LYS A 297 19.24 10.64 23.54
N LYS A 298 19.56 10.27 24.79
CA LYS A 298 18.89 9.16 25.47
C LYS A 298 17.44 9.56 25.70
N LYS A 299 16.50 8.68 25.36
CA LYS A 299 15.09 8.87 25.72
C LYS A 299 14.98 8.56 27.21
N GLU A 300 14.79 9.59 28.01
CA GLU A 300 14.41 9.43 29.40
C GLU A 300 12.91 9.12 29.42
N GLU A 301 12.57 7.84 29.42
CA GLU A 301 11.19 7.40 29.62
C GLU A 301 10.90 7.48 31.12
N GLN A 302 10.20 8.54 31.52
CA GLN A 302 9.67 8.67 32.88
C GLN A 302 8.45 7.77 32.97
N ILE A 303 8.58 6.66 33.71
CA ILE A 303 7.46 5.76 33.96
C ILE A 303 6.85 6.22 35.29
N THR A 304 5.66 6.82 35.23
CA THR A 304 4.84 7.06 36.41
C THR A 304 4.15 5.75 36.76
N ALA A 305 4.61 5.07 37.82
CA ALA A 305 3.89 3.96 38.42
C ALA A 305 2.89 4.51 39.44
N VAL A 306 1.72 3.87 39.56
CA VAL A 306 0.78 4.14 40.64
C VAL A 306 0.95 3.02 41.66
N ASP A 307 1.38 3.35 42.87
CA ASP A 307 1.45 2.38 43.96
C ASP A 307 0.05 1.93 44.39
N ALA A 308 -0.05 0.79 45.10
CA ALA A 308 -1.32 0.19 45.53
C ALA A 308 -2.20 1.12 46.38
N ASP A 309 -1.62 2.16 46.98
CA ASP A 309 -2.30 3.19 47.76
C ASP A 309 -2.76 4.41 46.92
N GLY A 310 -2.62 4.36 45.60
CA GLY A 310 -3.05 5.42 44.69
C GLY A 310 -2.09 6.61 44.55
N HIS A 311 -0.87 6.52 45.11
CA HIS A 311 0.16 7.54 44.97
C HIS A 311 0.95 7.37 43.66
N LEU A 312 1.15 8.46 42.93
CA LEU A 312 1.94 8.51 41.70
C LEU A 312 3.44 8.54 42.06
N SER A 313 4.12 7.41 41.96
CA SER A 313 5.58 7.33 42.14
C SER A 313 6.29 7.42 40.78
N GLN A 314 7.19 8.41 40.66
CA GLN A 314 7.97 8.62 39.45
C GLN A 314 9.20 7.71 39.50
N ILE A 315 9.22 6.66 38.68
CA ILE A 315 10.35 5.74 38.57
C ILE A 315 11.19 6.16 37.36
N THR A 316 12.44 6.55 37.61
CA THR A 316 13.42 6.77 36.54
C THR A 316 14.16 5.48 36.24
N LEU A 317 14.60 5.29 34.99
CA LEU A 317 15.29 4.08 34.50
C LEU A 317 16.61 3.74 35.24
N ALA A 318 17.05 4.59 36.18
CA ALA A 318 18.18 4.36 37.08
C ALA A 318 17.81 3.61 38.38
N GLY A 319 16.53 3.27 38.59
CA GLY A 319 16.08 2.54 39.78
C GLY A 319 16.00 3.37 41.07
N GLU A 320 16.20 4.68 40.99
CA GLU A 320 16.00 5.58 42.14
C GLU A 320 14.52 5.94 42.29
N LEU A 321 13.94 5.52 43.42
CA LEU A 321 12.59 5.84 43.85
C LEU A 321 12.59 7.22 44.53
N LYS A 322 12.06 8.25 43.85
CA LYS A 322 11.91 9.59 44.45
C LYS A 322 10.49 9.76 44.97
N VAL A 323 10.25 9.32 46.21
CA VAL A 323 8.99 9.57 46.92
C VAL A 323 9.01 11.02 47.40
N SER A 324 8.08 11.85 46.93
CA SER A 324 7.89 13.19 47.49
C SER A 324 7.10 13.07 48.80
N PRO A 325 7.64 13.47 49.96
CA PRO A 325 6.87 13.42 51.20
C PRO A 325 5.80 14.52 51.20
N ALA A 326 4.55 14.12 51.40
CA ALA A 326 3.40 14.99 51.57
C ALA A 326 3.52 15.79 52.88
N ASN A 327 4.06 17.01 52.81
CA ASN A 327 3.61 18.18 53.58
C ASN A 327 4.43 19.42 53.21
N ALA A 328 4.00 20.15 52.20
CA ALA A 328 4.27 21.58 52.05
C ALA A 328 3.16 22.20 51.19
N PRO A 329 2.61 23.37 51.56
CA PRO A 329 1.45 23.93 50.89
C PRO A 329 1.80 24.42 49.49
N GLU A 330 0.84 24.25 48.59
CA GLU A 330 0.86 24.66 47.19
C GLU A 330 1.31 26.11 47.02
N LYS A 331 2.26 26.35 46.09
CA LYS A 331 2.41 27.63 45.42
C LYS A 331 2.58 27.41 43.91
N HIS A 332 1.74 28.12 43.18
CA HIS A 332 1.65 28.18 41.73
C HIS A 332 2.97 28.47 41.03
N SER A 333 3.12 27.87 39.85
CA SER A 333 3.72 28.43 38.61
C SER A 333 4.98 29.30 38.75
N SER A 334 6.11 28.80 38.26
CA SER A 334 6.96 29.56 37.32
C SER A 334 8.05 28.70 36.72
N GLN A 335 8.25 28.92 35.41
CA GLN A 335 9.36 28.46 34.59
C GLN A 335 10.71 28.86 35.19
N PRO A 336 11.82 28.15 34.90
CA PRO A 336 13.14 28.66 35.22
C PRO A 336 13.48 29.81 34.25
N LEU A 337 13.42 31.04 34.75
CA LEU A 337 14.02 32.21 34.10
C LEU A 337 15.46 32.38 34.58
N GLU A 338 16.29 32.72 33.60
CA GLU A 338 17.70 33.06 33.67
C GLU A 338 17.98 34.11 34.75
N ARG A 339 19.09 33.92 35.48
CA ARG A 339 19.62 34.88 36.44
C ARG A 339 20.15 36.11 35.68
N VAL A 340 19.31 37.13 35.56
CA VAL A 340 19.71 38.50 35.17
C VAL A 340 20.22 39.22 36.41
N THR A 341 21.52 39.54 36.41
CA THR A 341 22.17 40.41 37.40
C THR A 341 21.88 41.87 37.08
N VAL A 342 21.07 42.55 37.88
CA VAL A 342 20.83 44.00 37.79
C VAL A 342 21.80 44.72 38.73
N LYS A 343 22.72 45.51 38.16
CA LYS A 343 23.48 46.55 38.89
C LYS A 343 22.60 47.80 38.99
N ALA A 344 22.39 48.30 40.21
CA ALA A 344 21.68 49.54 40.46
C ALA A 344 22.60 50.74 40.16
N THR A 345 22.10 51.69 39.36
CA THR A 345 22.63 53.07 39.31
C THR A 345 21.46 54.03 39.59
N PRO A 346 21.67 55.09 40.39
CA PRO A 346 20.60 56.03 40.73
C PRO A 346 20.36 57.02 39.59
N MET A 347 19.09 57.20 39.22
CA MET A 347 18.65 58.25 38.31
C MET A 347 18.68 59.62 39.00
N GLY A 348 19.54 60.51 38.49
CA GLY A 348 19.42 61.96 38.65
C GLY A 348 18.56 62.56 37.53
N SER A 349 17.72 63.50 37.92
CA SER A 349 16.74 64.22 37.08
C SER A 349 17.40 65.26 36.15
N ILE A 350 16.92 65.27 34.89
CA ILE A 350 16.76 66.40 33.94
C ILE A 350 17.97 67.28 33.57
N ASP A 351 18.47 67.15 32.34
CA ASP A 351 18.35 68.16 31.27
C ASP A 351 19.08 67.70 29.99
N GLY A 352 18.65 68.22 28.85
CA GLY A 352 18.88 67.62 27.53
C GLY A 352 20.22 67.90 26.81
N SER A 353 20.29 67.27 25.63
CA SER A 353 21.10 67.60 24.44
C SER A 353 22.17 66.56 24.00
N ARG A 354 21.90 66.01 22.81
CA ARG A 354 22.76 65.61 21.67
C ARG A 354 24.22 65.14 21.84
N SER A 355 24.49 64.06 21.07
CA SER A 355 25.64 63.76 20.18
C SER A 355 26.60 62.62 20.56
N SER A 356 26.74 61.70 19.59
CA SER A 356 27.87 60.83 19.17
C SER A 356 29.15 60.81 20.01
N ASP A 357 29.68 59.61 20.31
CA ASP A 357 30.80 58.95 19.59
C ASP A 357 31.19 57.62 20.28
N SER A 358 32.02 56.83 19.58
CA SER A 358 32.51 55.45 19.80
C SER A 358 33.66 55.29 20.84
N PRO A 359 34.20 54.06 21.10
CA PRO A 359 34.65 53.57 22.43
C PRO A 359 36.18 53.44 22.63
N LEU A 360 36.62 53.13 23.87
CA LEU A 360 37.90 52.49 24.32
C LEU A 360 37.79 52.35 25.88
N SER A 361 38.46 51.49 26.66
CA SER A 361 39.55 50.50 26.53
C SER A 361 39.64 49.67 27.83
N ASP A 362 40.28 48.50 27.74
CA ASP A 362 40.60 47.53 28.79
C ASP A 362 41.37 48.06 30.02
N ALA A 363 41.21 47.37 31.15
CA ALA A 363 42.26 47.22 32.18
C ALA A 363 42.05 45.91 32.98
N GLU A 364 43.05 45.03 32.88
CA GLU A 364 43.27 43.84 33.71
C GLU A 364 43.71 44.23 35.13
N GLU A 365 43.39 43.41 36.13
CA GLU A 365 44.26 43.26 37.31
C GLU A 365 44.16 41.83 37.88
N VAL A 366 45.34 41.24 38.08
CA VAL A 366 45.65 39.89 38.55
C VAL A 366 46.02 39.95 40.04
N VAL A 367 45.64 38.96 40.85
CA VAL A 367 46.40 38.57 42.06
C VAL A 367 46.33 37.04 42.29
N GLU A 368 47.51 36.43 42.43
CA GLU A 368 47.91 35.04 42.77
C GLU A 368 47.46 34.59 44.19
N GLU A 369 47.06 33.34 44.47
CA GLU A 369 47.78 32.04 44.70
C GLU A 369 48.53 31.90 46.06
N PHE A 370 48.16 30.87 46.87
CA PHE A 370 49.11 29.91 47.48
C PHE A 370 48.44 28.64 48.08
N LEU A 371 49.10 27.50 47.88
CA LEU A 371 48.89 26.11 48.40
C LEU A 371 49.16 26.00 49.93
N VAL A 372 48.92 24.91 50.70
CA VAL A 372 49.45 23.52 50.64
C VAL A 372 48.67 22.56 51.58
N GLU A 373 48.71 21.28 51.20
CA GLU A 373 48.25 20.00 51.76
C GLU A 373 48.72 19.64 53.20
N ASP A 374 48.07 18.66 53.86
CA ASP A 374 48.67 17.32 54.09
C ASP A 374 47.66 16.26 54.62
N ALA A 375 48.04 14.99 54.49
CA ALA A 375 47.29 13.74 54.56
C ALA A 375 47.17 13.06 55.94
N THR A 376 46.24 12.06 56.07
CA THR A 376 46.49 10.62 56.38
C THR A 376 45.35 9.89 57.13
N SER A 377 45.10 8.64 56.69
CA SER A 377 44.74 7.40 57.43
C SER A 377 43.44 6.62 57.05
N SER A 378 43.66 5.36 56.60
CA SER A 378 42.77 4.16 56.57
C SER A 378 43.03 3.31 57.85
N PRO A 379 42.43 2.10 58.16
CA PRO A 379 41.70 1.11 57.32
C PRO A 379 40.55 0.27 57.98
N SER A 380 40.09 -0.79 57.27
CA SER A 380 39.31 -2.01 57.68
C SER A 380 37.75 -1.91 57.62
N ALA A 381 36.94 -2.90 57.19
CA ALA A 381 37.15 -4.32 56.84
C ALA A 381 36.05 -4.89 55.89
N THR A 382 36.43 -5.98 55.23
CA THR A 382 35.73 -7.04 54.47
C THR A 382 34.35 -7.51 54.97
N THR A 383 33.40 -7.82 54.06
CA THR A 383 32.70 -9.12 53.97
C THR A 383 32.06 -9.30 52.59
N THR A 384 32.46 -10.37 51.93
CA THR A 384 31.95 -10.98 50.70
C THR A 384 30.59 -11.65 50.93
N THR A 385 29.65 -11.45 50.00
CA THR A 385 28.71 -12.51 49.58
C THR A 385 28.35 -12.27 48.12
N GLU A 386 28.73 -13.23 47.29
CA GLU A 386 28.36 -13.35 45.88
C GLU A 386 26.90 -13.80 45.79
N ASP A 387 26.12 -13.21 44.86
CA ASP A 387 25.07 -13.98 44.19
C ASP A 387 24.88 -13.45 42.75
N HIS A 388 24.72 -14.40 41.83
CA HIS A 388 24.95 -14.28 40.40
C HIS A 388 23.80 -13.62 39.61
N SER A 389 24.13 -12.70 38.69
CA SER A 389 23.39 -12.45 37.44
C SER A 389 24.29 -11.75 36.40
N PRO A 390 24.12 -12.02 35.09
CA PRO A 390 25.21 -11.99 34.12
C PRO A 390 25.56 -10.57 33.67
N SER A 391 26.74 -10.10 34.07
CA SER A 391 27.36 -8.89 33.57
C SER A 391 27.76 -9.06 32.11
N SER A 392 27.27 -8.17 31.24
CA SER A 392 27.86 -7.93 29.94
C SER A 392 29.33 -7.50 30.10
N PRO A 393 30.29 -8.00 29.29
CA PRO A 393 31.70 -7.65 29.46
C PRO A 393 31.93 -6.19 29.06
N SER A 394 32.06 -5.32 30.05
CA SER A 394 32.61 -3.97 29.90
C SER A 394 34.13 -4.06 29.89
N THR A 395 34.72 -4.30 28.71
CA THR A 395 36.15 -4.05 28.52
C THR A 395 36.36 -2.54 28.35
N SER A 396 36.53 -1.83 29.47
CA SER A 396 37.01 -0.46 29.49
C SER A 396 38.52 -0.43 29.22
N SER A 397 38.92 -0.63 27.96
CA SER A 397 40.13 -0.01 27.47
C SER A 397 39.77 1.42 27.11
N THR A 398 40.26 2.41 27.85
CA THR A 398 40.11 3.83 27.48
C THR A 398 40.84 4.04 26.15
N VAL A 399 40.10 4.03 25.04
CA VAL A 399 40.64 4.39 23.74
C VAL A 399 40.75 5.91 23.71
N ILE A 400 41.74 6.42 22.98
CA ILE A 400 41.93 7.86 22.82
C ILE A 400 41.08 8.28 21.62
N PRO A 401 40.20 9.30 21.75
CA PRO A 401 39.36 9.73 20.64
C PRO A 401 40.20 10.25 19.48
N ALA A 402 39.74 9.99 18.26
CA ALA A 402 40.35 10.56 17.06
C ALA A 402 40.13 12.09 17.01
N PRO A 403 41.01 12.85 16.33
CA PRO A 403 40.91 14.32 16.27
C PRO A 403 39.67 14.82 15.51
N TYR A 404 39.12 14.01 14.61
CA TYR A 404 37.90 14.35 13.86
C TYR A 404 36.99 13.12 13.71
N PRO A 405 35.66 13.34 13.64
CA PRO A 405 34.70 12.29 13.32
C PRO A 405 34.92 11.70 11.93
N PHE A 406 34.75 10.39 11.77
CA PHE A 406 34.91 9.73 10.47
C PHE A 406 33.72 10.03 9.55
N ARG A 407 33.89 10.98 8.63
CA ARG A 407 32.90 11.37 7.62
C ARG A 407 33.57 11.55 6.27
N ASP A 408 33.07 10.89 5.24
CA ASP A 408 33.63 10.92 3.89
C ASP A 408 32.75 11.82 2.99
N PRO A 409 33.23 13.02 2.61
CA PRO A 409 32.45 13.93 1.78
C PRO A 409 32.26 13.40 0.35
N ALA A 410 33.17 12.57 -0.17
CA ALA A 410 33.05 12.04 -1.52
C ALA A 410 31.87 11.06 -1.62
N TRP A 411 31.71 10.20 -0.62
CA TRP A 411 30.56 9.29 -0.53
C TRP A 411 29.24 10.04 -0.37
N VAL A 412 29.20 11.03 0.52
CA VAL A 412 27.98 11.85 0.73
C VAL A 412 27.56 12.52 -0.57
N ASN A 413 28.51 13.10 -1.31
CA ASN A 413 28.21 13.77 -2.59
C ASN A 413 27.74 12.77 -3.68
N ALA A 414 28.32 11.57 -3.72
CA ALA A 414 27.91 10.54 -4.66
C ALA A 414 26.48 10.05 -4.40
N GLU A 415 26.09 9.89 -3.13
CA GLU A 415 24.74 9.41 -2.77
C GLU A 415 23.70 10.53 -2.60
N ARG A 416 24.13 11.80 -2.60
CA ARG A 416 23.30 12.96 -2.27
C ARG A 416 22.02 13.04 -3.10
N SER A 417 22.12 12.83 -4.41
CA SER A 417 20.97 12.92 -5.33
C SER A 417 19.86 11.92 -4.98
N PHE A 418 20.24 10.69 -4.61
CA PHE A 418 19.30 9.66 -4.19
C PHE A 418 18.71 9.99 -2.82
N LEU A 419 19.55 10.42 -1.87
CA LEU A 419 19.11 10.72 -0.52
C LEU A 419 18.15 11.92 -0.50
N ASP A 420 18.43 12.99 -1.26
CA ASP A 420 17.55 14.14 -1.40
C ASP A 420 16.18 13.75 -1.97
N LEU A 421 16.14 12.90 -3.01
CA LEU A 421 14.89 12.39 -3.57
C LEU A 421 14.11 11.60 -2.52
N SER A 422 14.79 10.71 -1.79
CA SER A 422 14.13 9.89 -0.77
C SER A 422 13.57 10.72 0.40
N VAL A 423 14.29 11.75 0.84
CA VAL A 423 13.81 12.71 1.86
C VAL A 423 12.62 13.51 1.35
N ASN A 424 12.64 13.94 0.08
CA ASN A 424 11.50 14.62 -0.54
C ASN A 424 10.25 13.73 -0.61
N SER A 425 10.41 12.44 -0.89
CA SER A 425 9.33 11.45 -0.85
C SER A 425 8.77 11.27 0.58
N LEU A 426 9.64 11.12 1.58
CA LEU A 426 9.22 11.06 2.99
C LEU A 426 8.49 12.34 3.43
N ASN A 427 8.96 13.51 2.99
CA ASN A 427 8.32 14.78 3.27
C ASN A 427 6.96 14.93 2.57
N ALA A 428 6.77 14.33 1.38
CA ALA A 428 5.46 14.25 0.74
C ALA A 428 4.48 13.36 1.51
N LEU A 429 4.93 12.20 2.03
CA LEU A 429 4.14 11.36 2.94
C LEU A 429 3.83 12.07 4.26
N THR A 430 4.77 12.84 4.78
CA THR A 430 4.58 13.64 6.00
C THR A 430 3.53 14.73 5.79
N ARG A 431 3.53 15.38 4.61
CA ARG A 431 2.49 16.35 4.23
C ARG A 431 1.10 15.71 4.21
N SER A 432 0.94 14.56 3.55
CA SER A 432 -0.37 13.88 3.49
C SER A 432 -0.83 13.36 4.85
N TYR A 433 0.09 12.87 5.68
CA TYR A 433 -0.19 12.50 7.07
C TYR A 433 -0.64 13.70 7.91
N ASN A 434 0.11 14.81 7.90
CA ASN A 434 -0.18 15.98 8.71
C ASN A 434 -1.50 16.68 8.33
N LEU A 435 -1.96 16.52 7.09
CA LEU A 435 -3.27 17.01 6.66
C LEU A 435 -4.42 16.24 7.31
N MET A 436 -4.23 14.96 7.61
CA MET A 436 -5.26 14.09 8.18
C MET A 436 -5.14 13.95 9.71
N ALA A 437 -3.95 14.21 10.26
CA ALA A 437 -3.65 14.00 11.67
C ALA A 437 -4.12 15.17 12.55
N PRO A 438 -4.59 14.89 13.78
CA PRO A 438 -4.81 15.91 14.81
C PRO A 438 -3.54 16.69 15.15
N GLU A 439 -3.65 17.94 15.62
CA GLU A 439 -2.51 18.83 15.89
C GLU A 439 -1.41 18.20 16.76
N LEU A 440 -1.79 17.47 17.83
CA LEU A 440 -0.84 16.81 18.72
C LEU A 440 -0.05 15.68 18.04
N ALA A 441 -0.61 15.06 16.99
CA ALA A 441 -0.03 13.92 16.31
C ALA A 441 0.83 14.31 15.09
N LYS A 442 0.82 15.59 14.67
CA LYS A 442 1.57 16.05 13.50
C LYS A 442 3.08 15.83 13.68
N LYS A 443 3.74 15.44 12.59
CA LYS A 443 5.18 15.14 12.55
C LYS A 443 5.97 16.25 11.83
N PRO A 444 7.18 16.59 12.31
CA PRO A 444 8.04 17.53 11.60
C PRO A 444 8.59 16.89 10.32
N TYR A 445 8.99 17.74 9.37
CA TYR A 445 9.66 17.30 8.15
C TYR A 445 11.05 16.71 8.42
N PHE A 446 11.44 15.80 7.54
CA PHE A 446 12.75 15.18 7.50
C PHE A 446 13.75 16.14 6.84
N ALA A 447 14.92 16.27 7.44
CA ALA A 447 16.06 17.01 6.91
C ALA A 447 17.21 16.03 6.66
N LEU A 448 17.83 16.11 5.47
CA LEU A 448 18.89 15.18 5.06
C LEU A 448 20.06 15.19 6.05
N ASP A 449 20.55 16.38 6.42
CA ASP A 449 21.73 16.52 7.28
C ASP A 449 21.50 15.90 8.67
N ARG A 450 20.27 15.99 9.19
CA ARG A 450 19.89 15.38 10.47
C ARG A 450 19.87 13.87 10.39
N GLU A 451 19.34 13.31 9.29
CA GLU A 451 19.31 11.85 9.08
C GLU A 451 20.70 11.28 8.83
N LEU A 452 21.57 12.01 8.12
CA LEU A 452 22.99 11.66 7.97
C LEU A 452 23.74 11.69 9.31
N ALA A 453 23.59 12.77 10.09
CA ALA A 453 24.22 12.88 11.40
C ALA A 453 23.77 11.74 12.34
N ALA A 454 22.48 11.41 12.34
CA ALA A 454 21.94 10.30 13.11
C ALA A 454 22.51 8.95 12.64
N ALA A 455 22.59 8.73 11.32
CA ALA A 455 23.17 7.52 10.75
C ALA A 455 24.65 7.36 11.12
N PHE A 456 25.43 8.43 11.07
CA PHE A 456 26.84 8.42 11.48
C PHE A 456 27.01 8.05 12.95
N ALA A 457 26.23 8.66 13.85
CA ALA A 457 26.29 8.34 15.28
C ALA A 457 25.91 6.88 15.59
N ASP A 458 24.88 6.34 14.91
CA ASP A 458 24.44 4.96 15.10
C ASP A 458 25.49 3.96 14.58
N VAL A 459 25.98 4.17 13.36
CA VAL A 459 26.94 3.25 12.71
C VAL A 459 28.30 3.31 13.39
N ALA A 460 28.75 4.47 13.86
CA ALA A 460 30.04 4.63 14.52
C ALA A 460 30.20 3.66 15.71
N SER A 461 29.14 3.46 16.49
CA SER A 461 29.14 2.49 17.59
C SER A 461 29.21 1.02 17.16
N GLN A 462 28.74 0.69 15.95
CA GLN A 462 28.65 -0.68 15.41
C GLN A 462 29.88 -1.07 14.58
N LEU A 463 30.62 -0.07 14.11
CA LEU A 463 31.72 -0.22 13.17
C LEU A 463 32.88 -1.10 13.66
N PRO A 464 33.33 -1.05 14.95
CA PRO A 464 34.37 -1.96 15.43
C PRO A 464 33.96 -3.44 15.37
N GLY A 465 32.69 -3.74 15.69
CA GLY A 465 32.13 -5.08 15.58
C GLY A 465 32.08 -5.55 14.13
N GLU A 466 31.62 -4.70 13.21
CA GLU A 466 31.54 -5.04 11.79
C GLU A 466 32.91 -5.35 11.16
N ILE A 467 33.97 -4.62 11.54
CA ILE A 467 35.31 -4.89 11.04
C ILE A 467 35.80 -6.26 11.53
N ARG A 468 35.53 -6.58 12.79
CA ARG A 468 35.85 -7.89 13.36
C ARG A 468 35.07 -8.99 12.64
N ASP A 469 33.76 -8.84 12.50
CA ASP A 469 32.88 -9.81 11.87
C ASP A 469 33.30 -10.04 10.42
N ARG A 470 33.55 -8.98 9.65
CA ARG A 470 34.00 -9.07 8.25
C ARG A 470 35.39 -9.69 8.08
N ALA A 471 36.27 -9.54 9.08
CA ALA A 471 37.57 -10.20 9.07
C ALA A 471 37.47 -11.70 9.41
N LEU A 472 36.48 -12.08 10.21
CA LEU A 472 36.17 -13.47 10.58
C LEU A 472 35.29 -14.16 9.53
N GLU A 473 34.52 -13.40 8.75
CA GLU A 473 33.72 -13.93 7.65
C GLU A 473 34.64 -14.68 6.67
N PRO A 474 34.36 -15.97 6.39
CA PRO A 474 35.17 -16.72 5.44
C PRO A 474 35.10 -15.98 4.11
N LYS A 475 36.26 -15.60 3.57
CA LYS A 475 36.35 -15.03 2.22
C LYS A 475 35.60 -15.97 1.30
N ALA A 476 34.44 -15.52 0.81
CA ALA A 476 33.66 -16.29 -0.13
C ALA A 476 34.62 -16.73 -1.24
N LYS A 477 34.75 -18.05 -1.43
CA LYS A 477 35.60 -18.59 -2.50
C LYS A 477 35.28 -17.79 -3.75
N PRO A 478 36.27 -17.23 -4.47
CA PRO A 478 36.00 -16.65 -5.77
C PRO A 478 35.49 -17.81 -6.62
N THR A 479 34.17 -17.93 -6.72
CA THR A 479 33.55 -18.84 -7.66
C THR A 479 33.97 -18.28 -9.01
N GLY A 480 34.97 -18.90 -9.62
CA GLY A 480 35.38 -18.63 -10.99
C GLY A 480 34.20 -18.94 -11.90
N ARG A 481 33.29 -17.98 -12.01
CA ARG A 481 32.23 -17.91 -13.00
C ARG A 481 31.88 -16.44 -13.11
N ALA A 482 32.07 -15.91 -14.31
CA ALA A 482 31.82 -14.53 -14.66
C ALA A 482 30.48 -14.03 -14.08
N ALA A 483 30.47 -12.76 -13.70
CA ALA A 483 29.30 -12.05 -13.21
C ALA A 483 28.08 -12.30 -14.11
N GLY A 484 27.04 -12.88 -13.53
CA GLY A 484 25.81 -13.23 -14.23
C GLY A 484 25.32 -14.58 -13.75
N HIS A 485 24.55 -14.59 -12.66
CA HIS A 485 23.48 -15.53 -12.29
C HIS A 485 23.16 -15.25 -10.81
N GLY A 486 22.22 -14.33 -10.59
CA GLY A 486 21.57 -14.18 -9.29
C GLY A 486 20.77 -15.43 -8.99
N ALA A 487 20.81 -15.87 -7.74
CA ALA A 487 20.06 -16.96 -7.13
C ALA A 487 18.78 -17.38 -7.89
N SER A 488 18.85 -18.54 -8.57
CA SER A 488 17.73 -19.17 -9.25
C SER A 488 16.69 -19.62 -8.22
N GLY A 489 15.62 -18.84 -8.10
CA GLY A 489 14.38 -19.25 -7.45
C GLY A 489 13.60 -20.20 -8.36
N ILE A 490 12.83 -21.09 -7.75
CA ILE A 490 12.07 -22.20 -8.38
C ILE A 490 11.09 -21.73 -9.48
N MET A 491 10.90 -20.41 -9.66
CA MET A 491 10.12 -19.77 -10.71
C MET A 491 10.75 -19.86 -12.12
N GLU A 492 12.07 -20.06 -12.23
CA GLU A 492 12.79 -19.99 -13.51
C GLU A 492 12.61 -21.23 -14.41
N LYS A 493 12.11 -22.35 -13.86
CA LYS A 493 11.84 -23.58 -14.63
C LYS A 493 10.67 -23.49 -15.62
N PHE A 494 9.98 -22.34 -15.68
CA PHE A 494 8.84 -22.10 -16.57
C PHE A 494 9.02 -20.89 -17.50
N GLY A 495 10.19 -20.25 -17.51
CA GLY A 495 10.49 -19.12 -18.40
C GLY A 495 11.20 -19.59 -19.66
N THR A 496 10.72 -19.19 -20.84
CA THR A 496 11.39 -19.44 -22.13
C THR A 496 12.73 -18.71 -22.21
N ASP A 497 13.81 -19.45 -22.48
CA ASP A 497 15.16 -18.92 -22.67
C ASP A 497 15.22 -17.94 -23.87
N GLN A 498 15.23 -16.64 -23.57
CA GLN A 498 15.68 -15.61 -24.51
C GLN A 498 16.97 -15.00 -23.97
N GLU A 499 18.08 -15.30 -24.63
CA GLU A 499 19.37 -14.67 -24.35
C GLU A 499 19.34 -13.19 -24.77
N VAL A 500 19.15 -12.30 -23.79
CA VAL A 500 19.27 -10.85 -23.99
C VAL A 500 20.72 -10.44 -23.73
N LYS A 501 21.45 -10.08 -24.79
CA LYS A 501 22.81 -9.51 -24.70
C LYS A 501 22.71 -8.01 -24.41
N ILE A 502 23.09 -7.61 -23.20
CA ILE A 502 23.13 -6.22 -22.75
C ILE A 502 24.49 -5.63 -23.15
N TRP A 503 24.48 -4.56 -23.95
CA TRP A 503 25.68 -3.78 -24.26
C TRP A 503 25.67 -2.52 -23.38
N GLU A 504 26.75 -2.28 -22.64
CA GLU A 504 27.00 -0.98 -22.01
C GLU A 504 27.62 -0.06 -23.05
N ASP A 505 26.85 0.92 -23.54
CA ASP A 505 27.37 1.99 -24.39
C ASP A 505 27.50 3.28 -23.57
N GLN A 506 28.66 3.93 -23.61
CA GLN A 506 28.98 5.14 -22.83
C GLN A 506 28.46 6.43 -23.49
N SER A 507 27.50 6.35 -24.41
CA SER A 507 26.88 7.52 -25.02
C SER A 507 25.57 7.87 -24.28
N GLU A 508 25.43 9.14 -23.87
CA GLU A 508 24.60 9.48 -22.72
C GLU A 508 23.07 9.23 -22.84
N LYS A 509 22.49 8.95 -24.01
CA LYS A 509 21.03 8.70 -24.11
C LYS A 509 20.66 7.76 -25.26
N TYR A 510 20.14 6.58 -24.93
CA TYR A 510 19.48 5.68 -25.88
C TYR A 510 18.22 6.34 -26.43
N GLY A 511 18.25 6.73 -27.71
CA GLY A 511 17.17 7.49 -28.35
C GLY A 511 16.21 6.62 -29.17
N PHE A 512 14.98 7.12 -29.41
CA PHE A 512 13.99 6.47 -30.28
C PHE A 512 14.54 6.10 -31.68
N LYS A 513 15.49 6.89 -32.21
CA LYS A 513 16.15 6.59 -33.49
C LYS A 513 17.04 5.34 -33.41
N GLN A 514 17.75 5.13 -32.30
CA GLN A 514 18.56 3.93 -32.08
C GLN A 514 17.68 2.71 -31.84
N MET A 515 16.57 2.87 -31.10
CA MET A 515 15.56 1.83 -30.93
C MET A 515 15.00 1.36 -32.28
N TRP A 516 14.60 2.27 -33.16
CA TRP A 516 14.12 1.91 -34.49
C TRP A 516 15.21 1.30 -35.39
N ARG A 517 16.46 1.78 -35.30
CA ARG A 517 17.57 1.21 -36.05
C ARG A 517 17.82 -0.24 -35.64
N ASP A 518 17.85 -0.53 -34.35
CA ASP A 518 18.09 -1.89 -33.85
C ASP A 518 16.92 -2.83 -34.13
N LEU A 519 15.67 -2.33 -34.13
CA LEU A 519 14.49 -3.14 -34.44
C LEU A 519 14.44 -3.58 -35.92
N PHE A 520 15.03 -2.80 -36.83
CA PHE A 520 14.99 -3.04 -38.27
C PHE A 520 16.34 -3.42 -38.89
N ALA A 521 17.43 -3.46 -38.11
CA ALA A 521 18.73 -3.90 -38.58
C ALA A 521 18.73 -5.42 -38.82
N LYS A 522 18.56 -5.81 -40.08
CA LYS A 522 18.67 -7.21 -40.52
C LYS A 522 20.12 -7.67 -40.45
N LYS A 523 20.40 -8.66 -39.59
CA LYS A 523 21.70 -9.30 -39.39
C LYS A 523 22.27 -9.78 -40.74
N LYS A 524 23.31 -9.11 -41.28
CA LYS A 524 24.21 -9.73 -42.24
C LYS A 524 25.09 -10.70 -41.45
N ALA A 525 24.89 -11.98 -41.68
CA ALA A 525 25.82 -13.00 -41.25
C ALA A 525 26.98 -12.98 -42.24
N ASP A 526 28.12 -12.42 -41.83
CA ASP A 526 29.37 -12.64 -42.54
C ASP A 526 29.92 -14.02 -42.13
N GLN A 527 30.37 -14.77 -43.14
CA GLN A 527 31.02 -16.08 -43.06
C GLN A 527 32.38 -16.01 -42.37
#